data_AF-A0A067XNU5-F1
#
_entry.id   AF-A0A067XNU5-F1
#
_cell.length_a   1.000
_cell.length_b   1.000
_cell.length_c   1.000
_cell.angle_alpha   90.00
_cell.angle_beta   90.00
_cell.angle_gamma   90.00
#
_symmetry.space_group_name_H-M   'P 1'
#
loop_
_entity.id
_entity.type
_entity.pdbx_description
1 polymer ?
#
loop_
_entity_poly.entity_id
_entity_poly.type
_entity_poly.pdbx_seq_one_letter_code
_entity_poly.pdbx_strand_id
1 'polypeptide(L)'
;VISRILPAEDMPYLPDGRPVDIILNPIGVPSRMNLGQVLETHLGWAADKLGFKVATPVFDGANETQIRDALREAELPEDGKVDLYDGRTGEKFDRPVTVGMVYMLKLAHLVEDKIHARSTGPYSLVTQQPLGGKAQFGGQRFGE
;
A
#
# COMPACT_ATOMS: atom_id res chain seq x y z
N VAL A 1 4.22 -1.68 6.01
CA VAL A 1 3.71 -2.08 7.34
C VAL A 1 2.31 -1.52 7.48
N ILE A 2 1.37 -2.28 7.99
CA ILE A 2 -0.01 -1.81 8.23
C ILE A 2 0.00 -1.03 9.55
N SER A 3 -0.39 0.25 9.52
CA SER A 3 -0.40 1.11 10.72
C SER A 3 -1.75 1.08 11.45
N ARG A 4 -2.85 0.94 10.71
CA ARG A 4 -4.21 0.93 11.25
C ARG A 4 -5.11 0.12 10.31
N ILE A 5 -6.04 -0.63 10.89
CA ILE A 5 -7.16 -1.26 10.17
C ILE A 5 -8.41 -0.48 10.56
N LEU A 6 -9.15 -0.02 9.57
CA LEU A 6 -10.40 0.71 9.75
C LEU A 6 -11.57 -0.18 9.34
N PRO A 7 -12.74 -0.02 9.97
CA PRO A 7 -13.96 -0.64 9.49
C PRO A 7 -14.40 0.01 8.16
N ALA A 8 -15.21 -0.70 7.37
CA ALA A 8 -15.55 -0.27 6.01
C ALA A 8 -16.35 1.05 5.98
N GLU A 9 -17.19 1.29 6.99
CA GLU A 9 -17.96 2.52 7.16
C GLU A 9 -17.11 3.77 7.41
N ASP A 10 -15.89 3.61 7.94
CA ASP A 10 -14.96 4.71 8.21
C ASP A 10 -14.09 5.04 6.99
N MET A 11 -14.08 4.18 5.97
CA MET A 11 -13.22 4.36 4.80
C MET A 11 -13.81 5.40 3.86
N PRO A 12 -12.96 6.25 3.25
CA PRO A 12 -13.40 7.12 2.17
C PRO A 12 -14.07 6.32 1.06
N TYR A 13 -15.15 6.87 0.50
CA TYR A 13 -15.93 6.19 -0.52
C TYR A 13 -16.07 7.03 -1.79
N LEU A 14 -16.19 6.31 -2.91
CA LEU A 14 -16.43 6.83 -4.24
C LEU A 14 -17.89 7.33 -4.39
N PRO A 15 -18.21 8.14 -5.40
CA PRO A 15 -19.59 8.62 -5.62
C PRO A 15 -20.61 7.50 -5.86
N ASP A 16 -20.17 6.30 -6.23
CA ASP A 16 -20.99 5.10 -6.37
C ASP A 16 -21.24 4.36 -5.03
N GLY A 17 -20.70 4.88 -3.93
CA GLY A 17 -20.83 4.31 -2.58
C GLY A 17 -19.78 3.26 -2.22
N ARG A 18 -18.87 2.89 -3.14
CA ARG A 18 -17.84 1.89 -2.85
C ARG A 18 -16.72 2.49 -1.98
N PRO A 19 -16.42 1.90 -0.80
CA PRO A 19 -15.26 2.31 -0.01
C PRO A 19 -13.96 1.89 -0.69
N VAL A 20 -12.88 2.64 -0.45
CA VAL A 20 -11.53 2.26 -0.87
C VAL A 20 -10.94 1.21 0.07
N ASP A 21 -10.06 0.34 -0.44
CA ASP A 21 -9.46 -0.74 0.37
C ASP A 21 -8.16 -0.32 1.08
N ILE A 22 -7.30 0.44 0.39
CA ILE A 22 -5.96 0.80 0.86
C ILE A 22 -5.69 2.28 0.59
N ILE A 23 -5.19 2.98 1.59
CA ILE A 23 -4.78 4.39 1.48
C ILE A 23 -3.25 4.45 1.53
N LEU A 24 -2.65 5.04 0.48
CA LEU A 24 -1.21 5.24 0.38
C LEU A 24 -0.84 6.70 0.65
N ASN A 25 0.30 6.91 1.31
CA ASN A 25 0.81 8.26 1.55
C ASN A 25 1.37 8.86 0.24
N PRO A 26 0.86 10.02 -0.22
CA PRO A 26 1.30 10.63 -1.49
C PRO A 26 2.79 11.03 -1.51
N ILE A 27 3.40 11.30 -0.35
CA ILE A 27 4.81 11.71 -0.27
C ILE A 27 5.76 10.61 -0.78
N GLY A 28 5.33 9.34 -0.73
CA GLY A 28 6.14 8.19 -1.14
C GLY A 28 6.40 8.12 -2.65
N VAL A 29 5.61 8.80 -3.47
CA VAL A 29 5.74 8.74 -4.94
C VAL A 29 6.81 9.74 -5.43
N PRO A 30 6.73 11.05 -5.14
CA PRO A 30 7.73 12.01 -5.64
C PRO A 30 9.12 11.78 -5.05
N SER A 31 9.20 11.40 -3.76
CA SER A 31 10.48 11.19 -3.07
C SER A 31 11.27 10.00 -3.59
N ARG A 32 10.62 9.04 -4.26
CA ARG A 32 11.24 7.81 -4.77
C ARG A 32 11.23 7.71 -6.30
N MET A 33 10.72 8.74 -6.98
CA MET A 33 10.59 8.77 -8.45
C MET A 33 9.83 7.55 -9.02
N ASN A 34 8.88 6.99 -8.25
CA ASN A 34 8.11 5.80 -8.67
C ASN A 34 6.85 6.18 -9.45
N LEU A 35 7.00 6.82 -10.60
CA LEU A 35 5.86 7.23 -11.43
C LEU A 35 5.07 6.03 -11.97
N GLY A 36 5.75 4.90 -12.21
CA GLY A 36 5.12 3.66 -12.69
C GLY A 36 3.98 3.18 -11.81
N GLN A 37 4.05 3.40 -10.50
CA GLN A 37 2.95 3.07 -9.57
C GLN A 37 1.67 3.84 -9.90
N VAL A 38 1.78 5.12 -10.26
CA VAL A 38 0.61 5.93 -10.64
C VAL A 38 0.09 5.47 -12.00
N LEU A 39 0.97 5.25 -12.97
CA LEU A 39 0.58 4.76 -14.30
C LEU A 39 -0.12 3.39 -14.24
N GLU A 40 0.37 2.47 -13.41
CA GLU A 40 -0.27 1.19 -13.12
C GLU A 40 -1.65 1.39 -12.49
N THR A 41 -1.76 2.30 -11.52
CA THR A 41 -3.02 2.60 -10.82
C THR A 41 -4.12 3.03 -11.80
N HIS A 42 -3.78 3.91 -12.73
CA HIS A 42 -4.68 4.44 -13.76
C HIS A 42 -5.07 3.35 -14.77
N LEU A 43 -4.09 2.66 -15.32
CA LEU A 43 -4.31 1.63 -16.33
C LEU A 43 -5.06 0.41 -15.76
N GLY A 44 -4.73 0.02 -14.53
CA GLY A 44 -5.42 -1.03 -13.80
C GLY A 44 -6.88 -0.69 -13.56
N TRP A 45 -7.20 0.58 -13.28
CA TRP A 45 -8.59 1.01 -13.09
C TRP A 45 -9.40 0.98 -14.38
N ALA A 46 -8.81 1.47 -15.48
CA ALA A 46 -9.43 1.36 -16.80
C ALA A 46 -9.65 -0.12 -17.19
N ALA A 47 -8.66 -0.97 -16.96
CA ALA A 47 -8.71 -2.40 -17.25
C ALA A 47 -9.80 -3.13 -16.45
N ASP A 48 -9.94 -2.82 -15.16
CA ASP A 48 -11.01 -3.37 -14.30
C ASP A 48 -12.39 -2.96 -14.80
N LYS A 49 -12.59 -1.67 -15.12
CA LYS A 49 -13.89 -1.15 -15.56
C LYS A 49 -14.30 -1.67 -16.95
N LEU A 50 -13.34 -1.82 -17.87
CA LEU A 50 -13.57 -2.33 -19.23
C LEU A 50 -13.51 -3.86 -19.31
N GLY A 51 -13.10 -4.55 -18.24
CA GLY A 51 -13.10 -6.01 -18.15
C GLY A 51 -12.01 -6.69 -18.99
N PHE A 52 -10.85 -6.05 -19.20
CA PHE A 52 -9.74 -6.63 -19.95
C PHE A 52 -8.48 -6.76 -19.09
N LYS A 53 -7.51 -7.53 -19.59
CA LYS A 53 -6.18 -7.67 -18.96
C LYS A 53 -5.14 -7.02 -19.84
N VAL A 54 -4.21 -6.32 -19.22
CA VAL A 54 -3.10 -5.65 -19.90
C VAL A 54 -1.83 -6.46 -19.71
N ALA A 55 -1.05 -6.61 -20.79
CA ALA A 55 0.33 -7.06 -20.72
C ALA A 55 1.24 -5.90 -21.14
N THR A 56 2.05 -5.39 -20.21
CA THR A 56 3.04 -4.34 -20.48
C THR A 56 4.46 -4.91 -20.39
N PRO A 57 5.16 -5.13 -21.52
CA PRO A 57 6.57 -5.47 -21.54
C PRO A 57 7.44 -4.44 -20.82
N VAL A 58 8.59 -4.86 -20.30
CA VAL A 58 9.49 -4.03 -19.49
C VAL A 58 10.04 -2.81 -20.25
N PHE A 59 10.27 -2.96 -21.56
CA PHE A 59 10.93 -1.93 -22.39
C PHE A 59 10.03 -1.32 -23.48
N ASP A 60 8.80 -1.82 -23.62
CA ASP A 60 7.81 -1.36 -24.60
C ASP A 60 6.42 -1.44 -23.96
N GLY A 61 6.26 -0.69 -22.88
CA GLY A 61 5.05 -0.68 -22.06
C GLY A 61 3.97 0.25 -22.63
N ALA A 62 2.84 0.32 -21.92
CA ALA A 62 1.79 1.27 -22.24
C ALA A 62 2.30 2.72 -22.10
N ASN A 63 2.17 3.50 -23.17
CA ASN A 63 2.49 4.92 -23.17
C ASN A 63 1.42 5.71 -22.39
N GLU A 64 1.79 6.88 -21.87
CA GLU A 64 0.86 7.76 -21.14
C GLU A 64 -0.39 8.10 -21.96
N THR A 65 -0.23 8.33 -23.27
CA THR A 65 -1.34 8.59 -24.19
C THR A 65 -2.31 7.42 -24.25
N GLN A 66 -1.80 6.19 -24.35
CA GLN A 66 -2.63 4.98 -24.38
C GLN A 66 -3.38 4.77 -23.07
N ILE A 67 -2.75 5.07 -21.93
CA ILE A 67 -3.39 4.99 -20.61
C ILE A 67 -4.51 6.03 -20.51
N ARG A 68 -4.26 7.26 -20.96
CA ARG A 68 -5.26 8.34 -20.99
C ARG A 68 -6.43 8.00 -21.90
N ASP A 69 -6.16 7.42 -23.07
CA ASP A 69 -7.21 6.99 -23.99
C ASP A 69 -8.03 5.83 -23.40
N ALA A 70 -7.39 4.88 -22.72
CA ALA A 70 -8.08 3.81 -22.00
C ALA A 70 -8.97 4.32 -20.85
N LEU A 71 -8.52 5.33 -20.09
CA LEU A 71 -9.34 6.00 -19.08
C LEU A 71 -10.55 6.68 -19.72
N ARG A 72 -10.36 7.36 -20.85
CA ARG A 72 -11.44 8.02 -21.58
C ARG A 72 -12.47 7.01 -22.10
N GLU A 73 -12.01 5.90 -22.66
CA GLU A 73 -12.87 4.78 -23.11
C GLU A 73 -13.63 4.16 -21.94
N ALA A 74 -13.00 4.07 -20.77
CA ALA A 74 -13.62 3.61 -19.54
C ALA A 74 -14.55 4.66 -18.90
N GLU A 75 -14.79 5.82 -19.51
CA GLU A 75 -15.57 6.93 -18.92
C GLU A 75 -15.04 7.33 -17.52
N LEU A 76 -13.71 7.38 -17.37
CA LEU A 76 -13.01 7.83 -16.18
C LEU A 76 -12.28 9.16 -16.47
N PRO A 77 -12.03 9.98 -15.43
CA PRO A 77 -11.23 11.19 -15.58
C PRO A 77 -9.82 10.88 -16.10
N GLU A 78 -9.37 11.64 -17.10
CA GLU A 78 -8.07 11.43 -17.74
C GLU A 78 -6.87 11.65 -16.80
N ASP A 79 -7.05 12.42 -15.71
CA ASP A 79 -6.04 12.61 -14.68
C ASP A 79 -6.10 11.53 -13.57
N GLY A 80 -7.07 10.60 -13.66
CA GLY A 80 -7.34 9.55 -12.69
C GLY A 80 -7.75 10.06 -11.32
N LYS A 81 -8.23 11.30 -11.22
CA LYS A 81 -8.70 11.88 -9.95
C LYS A 81 -10.21 11.92 -9.92
N VAL A 82 -10.76 11.56 -8.76
CA VAL A 82 -12.21 11.58 -8.51
C VAL A 82 -12.51 12.24 -7.19
N ASP A 83 -13.75 12.68 -7.06
CA ASP A 83 -14.27 13.13 -5.79
C ASP A 83 -14.43 11.95 -4.84
N LEU A 84 -13.85 12.08 -3.66
CA LEU A 84 -14.07 11.15 -2.55
C LEU A 84 -14.87 11.86 -1.45
N TYR A 85 -15.56 11.04 -0.66
CA TYR A 85 -16.31 11.48 0.51
C TYR A 85 -15.74 10.80 1.75
N ASP A 86 -15.69 11.53 2.86
CA ASP A 86 -15.27 10.99 4.15
C ASP A 86 -16.38 10.06 4.69
N GLY A 87 -16.03 8.80 4.99
CA GLY A 87 -16.98 7.82 5.53
C GLY A 87 -17.56 8.20 6.90
N ARG A 88 -16.86 9.05 7.67
CA ARG A 88 -17.28 9.44 9.03
C ARG A 88 -18.21 10.64 9.04
N THR A 89 -17.92 11.64 8.22
CA THR A 89 -18.68 12.90 8.20
C THR A 89 -19.67 12.95 7.03
N GLY A 90 -19.43 12.18 5.98
CA GLY A 90 -20.16 12.26 4.71
C GLY A 90 -19.76 13.45 3.85
N GLU A 91 -18.82 14.28 4.29
CA GLU A 91 -18.40 15.47 3.56
C GLU A 91 -17.44 15.11 2.42
N LYS A 92 -17.55 15.86 1.32
CA LYS A 92 -16.63 15.75 0.19
C LYS A 92 -15.26 16.33 0.56
N PHE A 93 -14.17 15.68 0.16
CA PHE A 93 -12.83 16.25 0.33
C PHE A 93 -12.63 17.52 -0.51
N ASP A 94 -11.82 18.46 -0.02
CA ASP A 94 -11.54 19.75 -0.66
C ASP A 94 -10.95 19.63 -2.08
N ARG A 95 -10.21 18.55 -2.35
CA ARG A 95 -9.54 18.31 -3.63
C ARG A 95 -9.84 16.91 -4.13
N PRO A 96 -9.96 16.73 -5.46
CA PRO A 96 -10.12 15.40 -6.04
C PRO A 96 -8.86 14.57 -5.77
N VAL A 97 -9.07 13.28 -5.51
CA VAL A 97 -8.04 12.35 -5.05
C VAL A 97 -7.80 11.32 -6.15
N THR A 98 -6.53 10.94 -6.35
CA THR A 98 -6.19 9.84 -7.25
C THR A 98 -6.65 8.51 -6.66
N VAL A 99 -7.53 7.82 -7.39
CA VAL A 99 -8.02 6.48 -7.05
C VAL A 99 -7.73 5.57 -8.24
N GLY A 100 -7.59 4.27 -8.00
CA GLY A 100 -7.49 3.28 -9.06
C GLY A 100 -7.12 1.91 -8.51
N MET A 101 -6.61 1.04 -9.38
CA MET A 101 -6.32 -0.35 -9.03
C MET A 101 -4.82 -0.61 -9.14
N VAL A 102 -4.21 -1.06 -8.05
CA VAL A 102 -2.79 -1.39 -7.97
C VAL A 102 -2.61 -2.80 -7.45
N TYR A 103 -1.61 -3.52 -7.96
CA TYR A 103 -1.31 -4.86 -7.50
C TYR A 103 -0.48 -4.84 -6.20
N MET A 104 -1.05 -5.39 -5.12
CA MET A 104 -0.40 -5.42 -3.81
C MET A 104 0.09 -6.82 -3.43
N LEU A 105 1.35 -6.92 -3.04
CA LEU A 105 1.97 -8.16 -2.58
C LEU A 105 2.06 -8.22 -1.04
N LYS A 106 1.68 -9.38 -0.47
CA LYS A 106 1.93 -9.69 0.94
C LYS A 106 3.32 -10.32 1.08
N LEU A 107 4.23 -9.62 1.75
CA LEU A 107 5.57 -10.13 2.06
C LEU A 107 5.56 -11.01 3.32
N ALA A 108 6.53 -11.93 3.42
CA ALA A 108 6.61 -12.92 4.50
C ALA A 108 6.99 -12.35 5.89
N HIS A 109 7.38 -11.08 5.98
CA HIS A 109 7.86 -10.48 7.23
C HIS A 109 6.70 -10.07 8.15
N LEU A 110 6.16 -11.05 8.89
CA LEU A 110 5.06 -10.85 9.83
C LEU A 110 5.57 -10.39 11.21
N VAL A 111 4.70 -9.72 11.97
CA VAL A 111 5.01 -9.23 13.32
C VAL A 111 5.12 -10.37 14.33
N GLU A 112 4.34 -11.43 14.16
CA GLU A 112 4.34 -12.64 15.00
C GLU A 112 5.74 -13.28 15.08
N ASP A 113 6.44 -13.33 13.95
CA ASP A 113 7.80 -13.87 13.88
C ASP A 113 8.83 -12.94 14.54
N LYS A 114 8.52 -11.64 14.65
CA LYS A 114 9.45 -10.60 15.12
C LYS A 114 9.27 -10.21 16.59
N ILE A 115 8.09 -10.39 17.18
CA ILE A 115 7.87 -10.07 18.60
C ILE A 115 8.78 -10.96 19.45
N HIS A 116 9.55 -10.30 20.31
CA HIS A 116 10.45 -10.95 21.26
C HIS A 116 10.62 -10.05 22.48
N ALA A 117 10.48 -10.63 23.66
CA ALA A 117 10.73 -9.96 24.93
C ALA A 117 11.42 -10.93 25.89
N ARG A 118 12.32 -10.40 26.73
CA ARG A 118 13.04 -11.18 27.73
C ARG A 118 13.06 -10.43 29.06
N SER A 119 12.66 -11.11 30.12
CA SER A 119 12.85 -10.66 31.50
C SER A 119 14.06 -11.36 32.12
N THR A 120 13.98 -12.67 32.31
CA THR A 120 15.09 -13.54 32.75
C THR A 120 15.27 -14.69 31.76
N GLY A 121 16.45 -15.31 31.68
CA GLY A 121 16.69 -16.40 30.74
C GLY A 121 18.09 -16.99 30.84
N PRO A 122 18.49 -17.87 29.92
CA PRO A 122 19.79 -18.53 29.95
C PRO A 122 20.94 -17.55 29.71
N TYR A 123 22.10 -17.89 30.29
CA TYR A 123 23.34 -17.13 30.22
C TYR A 123 24.46 -17.99 29.65
N SER A 124 25.41 -17.34 28.98
CA SER A 124 26.66 -17.97 28.55
C SER A 124 27.49 -18.41 29.75
N LEU A 125 27.99 -19.64 29.74
CA LEU A 125 28.84 -20.18 30.81
C LEU A 125 30.17 -19.43 30.94
N VAL A 126 30.67 -18.87 29.84
CA VAL A 126 31.99 -18.20 29.80
C VAL A 126 31.88 -16.76 30.26
N THR A 127 30.96 -16.00 29.69
CA THR A 127 30.87 -14.55 29.90
C THR A 127 29.83 -14.14 30.93
N GLN A 128 28.96 -15.06 31.36
CA GLN A 128 27.80 -14.77 32.20
C GLN A 128 26.93 -13.65 31.60
N GLN A 129 26.90 -13.55 30.27
CA GLN A 129 26.02 -12.63 29.53
C GLN A 129 24.81 -13.39 28.99
N PRO A 130 23.66 -12.70 28.80
CA PRO A 130 22.52 -13.26 28.07
C PRO A 130 22.90 -13.92 26.75
N LEU A 131 22.31 -15.09 26.45
CA LEU A 131 22.45 -15.70 25.12
C LEU A 131 21.85 -14.80 24.03
N GLY A 132 22.19 -15.07 22.76
CA GLY A 132 21.69 -14.33 21.61
C GLY A 132 20.52 -15.03 20.92
N GLY A 133 19.62 -14.22 20.33
CA GLY A 133 18.56 -14.71 19.44
C GLY A 133 17.27 -15.15 20.13
N LYS A 134 16.14 -14.93 19.43
CA LYS A 134 14.79 -15.27 19.90
C LYS A 134 14.64 -16.76 20.24
N ALA A 135 15.19 -17.64 19.40
CA ALA A 135 15.09 -19.10 19.58
C ALA A 135 15.70 -19.63 20.88
N GLN A 136 16.65 -18.90 21.47
CA GLN A 136 17.31 -19.27 22.72
C GLN A 136 16.79 -18.50 23.94
N PHE A 137 15.66 -17.79 23.80
CA PHE A 137 15.22 -16.79 24.79
C PHE A 137 16.35 -15.81 25.15
N GLY A 138 17.13 -15.42 24.13
CA GLY A 138 18.28 -14.56 24.25
C GLY A 138 17.93 -13.09 24.49
N GLY A 139 18.85 -12.32 25.05
CA GLY A 139 18.68 -10.88 25.30
C GLY A 139 18.92 -10.03 24.06
N GLN A 140 18.50 -8.77 24.13
CA GLN A 140 18.91 -7.78 23.15
C GLN A 140 20.34 -7.33 23.48
N ARG A 141 21.19 -7.25 22.46
CA ARG A 141 22.53 -6.71 22.62
C ARG A 141 22.44 -5.20 22.82
N PHE A 142 23.01 -4.70 23.91
CA PHE A 142 23.31 -3.28 24.09
C PHE A 142 24.77 -3.09 23.64
N GLY A 143 24.95 -2.54 22.44
CA GLY A 143 26.26 -2.30 21.83
C GLY A 143 26.85 -0.96 22.24
N GLU A 144 28.10 -0.71 21.81
CA GLU A 144 28.66 0.65 21.68
C GLU A 144 28.01 1.37 20.49
#